data_AF-A0A819EY80-F1
#
_entry.id   AF-A0A819EY80-F1
#
_cell.length_a   1.000
_cell.length_b   1.000
_cell.length_c   1.000
_cell.angle_alpha   90.00
_cell.angle_beta   90.00
_cell.angle_gamma   90.00
#
_symmetry.space_group_name_H-M   'P 1'
#
loop_
_entity.id
_entity.type
_entity.pdbx_description
1 polymer ?
#
loop_
_entity_poly.entity_id
_entity_poly.type
_entity_poly.pdbx_seq_one_letter_code
_entity_poly.pdbx_strand_id
1 'polypeptide(L)'
;MTDNYKIIDITEFDGFFKDIILYLKDRMGFRPVIMIAKPTIEYNELVDGVPNGLFDTVMTSVAINTKRSRIVDFSIAIIPHSYRILIRKPRSIQLD
;
A
#
# COMPACT_ATOMS: atom_id res chain seq x y z
N MET A 1 -12.59 -17.73 -6.98
CA MET A 1 -11.54 -16.70 -7.07
C MET A 1 -11.83 -15.47 -6.20
N THR A 2 -12.73 -15.56 -5.22
CA THR A 2 -13.23 -14.39 -4.44
C THR A 2 -12.72 -14.31 -3.01
N ASP A 3 -11.83 -15.21 -2.59
CA ASP A 3 -11.48 -15.35 -1.17
C ASP A 3 -10.13 -14.71 -0.81
N ASN A 4 -9.47 -13.97 -1.70
CA ASN A 4 -8.15 -13.37 -1.42
C ASN A 4 -8.22 -11.91 -0.98
N TYR A 5 -9.36 -11.25 -1.19
CA TYR A 5 -9.54 -9.82 -0.95
C TYR A 5 -10.86 -9.57 -0.22
N LYS A 6 -10.84 -8.65 0.74
CA LYS A 6 -12.05 -8.12 1.38
C LYS A 6 -12.30 -6.71 0.87
N ILE A 7 -13.49 -6.47 0.32
CA ILE A 7 -13.94 -5.10 0.05
C ILE A 7 -14.37 -4.47 1.37
N ILE A 8 -13.90 -3.25 1.62
CA ILE A 8 -14.24 -2.48 2.82
C ILE A 8 -14.68 -1.06 2.47
N ASP A 9 -15.40 -0.43 3.39
CA ASP A 9 -15.70 0.99 3.34
C ASP A 9 -14.51 1.84 3.84
N ILE A 10 -14.40 3.08 3.36
CA ILE A 10 -13.39 4.05 3.80
C ILE A 10 -13.48 4.35 5.31
N THR A 11 -14.64 4.13 5.95
CA THR A 11 -14.80 4.30 7.40
C THR A 11 -14.28 3.12 8.23
N GLU A 12 -14.02 1.96 7.61
CA GLU A 12 -13.59 0.73 8.32
C GLU A 12 -12.11 0.71 8.71
N PHE A 13 -11.31 1.68 8.23
CA PHE A 13 -9.90 1.80 8.58
C PHE A 13 -9.50 3.25 8.80
N ASP A 14 -8.29 3.43 9.32
CA ASP A 14 -7.70 4.73 9.55
C ASP A 14 -6.19 4.74 9.27
N GLY A 15 -5.61 5.93 9.16
CA GLY A 15 -4.18 6.15 8.98
C GLY A 15 -3.79 6.68 7.59
N PHE A 16 -2.48 6.73 7.35
CA PHE A 16 -1.87 7.46 6.23
C PHE A 16 -2.49 7.18 4.85
N PHE A 17 -2.77 5.91 4.53
CA PHE A 17 -3.35 5.56 3.23
C PHE A 17 -4.79 6.05 3.06
N LYS A 18 -5.57 6.16 4.14
CA LYS A 18 -6.92 6.72 4.10
C LYS A 18 -6.88 8.19 3.70
N ASP A 19 -5.98 8.95 4.32
CA ASP A 19 -5.82 10.38 4.04
C ASP A 19 -5.40 10.61 2.59
N ILE A 20 -4.48 9.79 2.07
CA ILE A 20 -4.10 9.82 0.65
C ILE A 20 -5.29 9.51 -0.24
N ILE A 21 -6.07 8.46 0.04
CA ILE A 21 -7.22 8.08 -0.79
C ILE A 21 -8.26 9.21 -0.81
N LEU A 22 -8.54 9.83 0.34
CA LEU A 22 -9.47 10.95 0.45
C LEU A 22 -8.96 12.19 -0.31
N TYR A 23 -7.66 12.50 -0.19
CA TYR A 23 -7.04 13.58 -0.95
C TYR A 23 -7.12 13.34 -2.46
N LEU A 24 -6.76 12.15 -2.93
CA LEU A 24 -6.82 11.83 -4.36
C LEU A 24 -8.27 11.84 -4.87
N LYS A 25 -9.23 11.33 -4.07
CA LYS A 25 -10.66 11.41 -4.37
C LYS A 25 -11.11 12.85 -4.58
N ASP A 26 -10.74 13.76 -3.67
CA ASP A 26 -11.08 15.18 -3.77
C ASP A 26 -10.50 15.83 -5.02
N ARG A 27 -9.23 15.51 -5.35
CA ARG A 27 -8.51 16.13 -6.46
C ARG A 27 -8.86 15.58 -7.84
N MET A 28 -9.25 14.31 -7.92
CA MET A 28 -9.46 13.60 -9.20
C MET A 28 -10.91 13.18 -9.44
N GLY A 29 -11.79 13.26 -8.43
CA GLY A 29 -13.21 12.99 -8.57
C GLY A 29 -13.61 11.52 -8.72
N PHE A 30 -12.73 10.56 -8.38
CA PHE A 30 -13.07 9.14 -8.45
C PHE A 30 -13.81 8.65 -7.20
N ARG A 31 -14.53 7.53 -7.34
CA ARG A 31 -15.14 6.82 -6.22
C ARG A 31 -14.25 5.63 -5.83
N PRO A 32 -13.60 5.63 -4.65
CA PRO A 32 -12.75 4.51 -4.25
C PRO A 32 -13.58 3.25 -3.98
N VAL A 33 -13.13 2.12 -4.52
CA VAL A 33 -13.49 0.77 -4.05
C VAL A 33 -12.24 0.19 -3.41
N ILE A 34 -12.31 -0.10 -2.12
CA ILE A 34 -11.12 -0.43 -1.33
C ILE A 34 -11.09 -1.93 -1.10
N MET A 35 -10.00 -2.57 -1.55
CA MET A 35 -9.78 -4.00 -1.41
C MET A 35 -8.58 -4.23 -0.50
N ILE A 36 -8.79 -4.91 0.63
CA ILE A 36 -7.71 -5.36 1.50
C ILE A 36 -7.34 -6.79 1.12
N ALA A 37 -6.09 -7.00 0.74
CA ALA A 37 -5.53 -8.33 0.49
C ALA A 37 -5.35 -9.11 1.78
N LYS A 38 -5.60 -10.42 1.75
CA LYS A 38 -5.24 -11.31 2.87
C LYS A 38 -3.72 -11.30 3.10
N PRO A 39 -3.26 -11.55 4.34
CA PRO A 39 -1.83 -11.61 4.66
C PRO A 39 -1.04 -12.67 3.89
N THR A 40 -1.71 -13.64 3.28
CA THR A 40 -1.11 -14.71 2.47
C THR A 40 -0.76 -14.29 1.05
N ILE A 41 -1.15 -13.08 0.62
CA ILE A 41 -0.89 -12.61 -0.74
C ILE A 41 0.51 -12.03 -0.83
N GLU A 42 1.28 -12.53 -1.79
CA GLU A 42 2.63 -12.04 -2.04
C GLU A 42 2.61 -10.68 -2.76
N TYR A 43 3.63 -9.86 -2.53
CA TYR A 43 3.74 -8.56 -3.20
C TYR A 43 3.80 -8.67 -4.73
N ASN A 44 4.30 -9.78 -5.28
CA ASN A 44 4.30 -9.99 -6.72
C ASN A 44 2.88 -10.21 -7.25
N GLU A 45 2.04 -10.94 -6.52
CA GLU A 45 0.63 -11.14 -6.89
C GLU A 45 -0.15 -9.82 -6.83
N LEU A 46 0.16 -8.95 -5.86
CA LEU A 46 -0.40 -7.59 -5.82
C LEU A 46 0.02 -6.77 -7.05
N VAL A 47 1.29 -6.83 -7.45
CA VAL A 47 1.75 -6.07 -8.62
C VAL A 47 1.14 -6.62 -9.91
N ASP A 48 1.09 -7.94 -10.06
CA ASP A 48 0.52 -8.60 -11.24
C ASP A 48 -1.00 -8.36 -11.35
N GLY A 49 -1.68 -8.04 -10.25
CA GLY A 49 -3.11 -7.70 -10.26
C GLY A 49 -3.44 -6.43 -11.04
N VAL A 50 -2.54 -5.45 -11.12
CA VAL A 50 -2.77 -4.20 -11.88
C VAL A 50 -2.89 -4.45 -13.38
N PRO A 51 -1.87 -4.99 -14.09
CA PRO A 51 -1.96 -5.21 -15.54
C PRO A 51 -3.00 -6.27 -15.91
N ASN A 52 -3.36 -7.16 -14.97
CA ASN A 52 -4.42 -8.16 -15.17
C ASN A 52 -5.83 -7.60 -14.92
N GLY A 53 -5.98 -6.31 -14.57
CA GLY A 53 -7.26 -5.66 -14.39
C GLY A 53 -8.03 -6.06 -13.13
N LEU A 54 -7.35 -6.63 -12.13
CA LEU A 54 -7.97 -6.98 -10.85
C LEU A 54 -8.28 -5.74 -10.00
N PHE A 55 -7.44 -4.71 -10.10
CA PHE A 55 -7.62 -3.39 -9.51
C PHE A 55 -6.83 -2.34 -10.30
N ASP A 56 -7.25 -1.07 -10.21
CA ASP A 56 -6.64 0.03 -10.95
C ASP A 56 -5.33 0.54 -10.31
N THR A 57 -5.14 0.30 -9.02
CA THR A 57 -4.00 0.83 -8.25
C THR A 57 -3.72 0.00 -7.01
N VAL A 58 -2.44 -0.06 -6.62
CA VAL A 58 -1.97 -0.66 -5.37
C VAL A 58 -1.32 0.42 -4.51
N MET A 59 -1.76 0.53 -3.25
CA MET A 59 -1.16 1.42 -2.24
C MET A 59 -0.62 0.60 -1.07
N THR A 60 0.68 0.36 -1.07
CA THR A 60 1.39 -0.36 0.01
C THR A 60 2.90 -0.11 -0.10
N SER A 61 3.70 -0.60 0.85
CA SER A 61 5.16 -0.48 0.87
C SER A 61 5.84 -1.43 -0.12
N VAL A 62 5.52 -1.30 -1.41
CA VAL A 62 6.12 -2.10 -2.49
C VAL A 62 7.46 -1.49 -2.91
N ALA A 63 8.52 -2.28 -2.79
CA ALA A 63 9.81 -1.91 -3.36
C ALA A 63 9.75 -1.90 -4.90
N ILE A 64 10.22 -0.80 -5.50
CA ILE A 64 10.40 -0.67 -6.95
C ILE A 64 11.61 -1.51 -7.36
N ASN A 65 11.43 -2.35 -8.38
CA ASN A 65 12.52 -3.11 -8.98
C ASN A 65 12.31 -3.29 -10.48
N THR A 66 13.35 -3.74 -11.17
CA THR A 66 13.37 -3.90 -12.63
C THR A 66 12.29 -4.86 -13.14
N LYS A 67 11.96 -5.93 -12.40
CA LYS A 67 10.94 -6.90 -12.83
C LYS A 67 9.56 -6.25 -12.83
N ARG A 68 9.20 -5.56 -11.74
CA ARG A 68 7.88 -4.92 -11.57
C ARG A 68 7.72 -3.73 -12.52
N SER A 69 8.76 -2.94 -12.71
CA SER A 69 8.74 -1.76 -13.59
C SER A 69 8.59 -2.09 -15.08
N ARG A 70 8.62 -3.38 -15.45
CA ARG A 70 8.34 -3.84 -16.82
C ARG A 70 6.86 -4.07 -17.10
N ILE A 71 6.06 -4.20 -16.04
CA ILE A 71 4.64 -4.60 -16.13
C ILE A 71 3.68 -3.60 -15.50
N VAL A 72 4.19 -2.65 -14.70
CA VAL A 72 3.43 -1.56 -14.11
C VAL A 72 4.25 -0.27 -14.10
N ASP A 73 3.55 0.86 -14.14
CA ASP A 73 4.15 2.17 -13.85
C ASP A 73 4.04 2.49 -12.37
N PHE A 74 5.08 3.12 -11.82
CA PHE A 74 5.10 3.63 -10.45
C PHE A 74 4.97 5.15 -10.45
N SER A 75 4.30 5.68 -9.42
CA SER A 75 4.36 7.11 -9.13
C SER A 75 5.76 7.52 -8.66
N ILE A 76 5.99 8.82 -8.56
CA ILE A 76 7.14 9.33 -7.81
C ILE A 76 7.07 8.85 -6.35
N ALA A 77 8.23 8.67 -5.71
CA ALA A 77 8.27 8.22 -4.32
C ALA A 77 7.56 9.22 -3.39
N ILE A 78 6.50 8.77 -2.72
CA ILE A 78 5.74 9.58 -1.75
C ILE A 78 6.45 9.59 -0.39
N ILE A 79 7.11 8.48 -0.02
CA ILE A 79 7.89 8.35 1.21
C ILE A 79 9.29 7.82 0.86
N PRO A 80 10.38 8.49 1.29
CA PRO A 80 11.72 7.93 1.14
C PRO A 80 11.88 6.73 2.09
N HIS A 81 12.21 5.57 1.54
CA HIS A 81 12.53 4.39 2.33
C HIS A 81 14.04 4.26 2.53
N SER A 82 14.45 3.92 3.74
CA SER A 82 15.83 3.56 4.08
C SER A 82 15.82 2.24 4.83
N TYR A 83 16.69 1.29 4.45
CA TYR A 83 16.91 0.09 5.25
C TYR A 83 17.61 0.45 6.56
N ARG A 84 17.12 -0.07 7.68
CA ARG A 84 17.67 0.17 9.01
C ARG A 84 17.69 -1.14 9.79
N ILE A 85 18.74 -1.35 10.58
CA ILE A 85 18.80 -2.42 11.58
C ILE A 85 18.38 -1.80 12.91
N LEU A 86 17.36 -2.38 13.54
CA LEU A 86 16.85 -1.93 14.83
C LEU A 86 17.28 -2.93 15.90
N ILE A 87 17.94 -2.45 16.97
CA ILE A 87 18.24 -3.23 18.17
C ILE A 87 17.54 -2.62 19.38
N ARG A 88 17.26 -3.42 20.41
CA ARG A 88 16.69 -2.94 21.68
C ARG A 88 17.62 -1.91 22.32
N LYS A 89 17.07 -0.77 22.78
CA LYS A 89 17.82 0.22 23.57
C LYS A 89 18.27 -0.42 24.90
N PRO A 90 19.57 -0.39 25.25
CA PRO A 90 20.09 -1.10 26.43
C PRO A 90 19.56 -0.57 27.78
N ARG A 91 19.09 0.69 27.84
CA ARG A 91 18.30 1.25 28.96
C ARG A 91 17.34 2.31 28.40
N SER A 92 16.05 2.24 28.72
CA SER A 92 15.12 3.36 28.50
C SER A 92 15.56 4.50 29.41
N ILE A 93 16.02 5.62 28.85
CA ILE A 93 15.93 6.88 29.56
C ILE A 93 14.42 7.09 29.73
N GLN A 94 13.93 7.01 30.97
CA GLN A 94 12.63 7.62 31.31
C GLN A 94 12.78 9.09 30.95
N LEU A 95 12.07 9.51 29.90
CA LEU A 95 11.82 10.92 29.71
C LEU A 95 10.69 11.21 30.68
N ASP A 96 11.00 12.03 31.69
CA ASP A 96 9.99 12.62 32.58
C ASP A 96 8.94 13.39 31.78
#